data_AF-A0A358G0R1-F1
#
_entry.id   AF-A0A358G0R1-F1
#
_cell.length_a   1.000
_cell.length_b   1.000
_cell.length_c   1.000
_cell.angle_alpha   90.00
_cell.angle_beta   90.00
_cell.angle_gamma   90.00
#
_symmetry.space_group_name_H-M   'P 1'
#
loop_
_entity.id
_entity.type
_entity.pdbx_description
1 polymer ?
#
loop_
_entity_poly.entity_id
_entity_poly.type
_entity_poly.pdbx_seq_one_letter_code
_entity_poly.pdbx_strand_id
1 'polypeptide(L)'
;MSNTRISTRQELIDRVVAASNSGSAEMVLDVVQNVAPELVDRLLHAEITSPAATPLGSGLGVSPGAVSGEIVTSAAHALQKSDEGRSVILVRPVTTPDDVLGMQASAGIVTMHGGMSSHAAVVARGGGIPAVVG
;
A
#
# COMPACT_ATOMS: atom_id res chain seq x y z
N MET A 1 -29.74 -8.94 16.70
CA MET A 1 -29.29 -7.91 15.74
C MET A 1 -28.52 -8.63 14.65
N SER A 2 -28.90 -8.45 13.38
CA SER A 2 -28.18 -9.09 12.26
C SER A 2 -26.74 -8.59 12.27
N ASN A 3 -25.78 -9.49 12.46
CA ASN A 3 -24.36 -9.17 12.61
C ASN A 3 -23.76 -8.90 11.22
N THR A 4 -24.13 -7.76 10.62
CA THR A 4 -23.67 -7.38 9.29
C THR A 4 -22.26 -6.80 9.42
N ARG A 5 -21.31 -7.43 8.71
CA ARG A 5 -19.92 -6.97 8.59
C ARG A 5 -19.88 -5.60 7.91
N ILE A 6 -19.13 -4.68 8.50
CA ILE A 6 -18.82 -3.37 7.95
C ILE A 6 -17.75 -3.54 6.88
N SER A 7 -18.09 -3.25 5.63
CA SER A 7 -17.22 -3.55 4.47
C SER A 7 -16.91 -2.34 3.58
N THR A 8 -17.55 -1.20 3.84
CA THR A 8 -17.33 0.05 3.11
C THR A 8 -16.91 1.18 4.03
N ARG A 9 -16.18 2.15 3.46
CA ARG A 9 -15.74 3.35 4.18
C ARG A 9 -16.91 4.14 4.76
N GLN A 10 -17.98 4.32 3.97
CA GLN A 10 -19.14 5.11 4.39
C GLN A 10 -19.88 4.43 5.55
N GLU A 11 -20.10 3.11 5.45
CA GLU A 11 -20.75 2.35 6.52
C GLU A 11 -19.94 2.39 7.83
N LEU A 12 -18.61 2.33 7.74
CA LEU A 12 -17.74 2.47 8.91
C LEU A 12 -17.89 3.86 9.56
N ILE A 13 -17.87 4.92 8.76
CA ILE A 13 -18.05 6.30 9.23
C ILE A 13 -19.40 6.43 9.94
N ASP A 14 -20.48 6.00 9.29
CA ASP A 14 -21.84 6.15 9.81
C ASP A 14 -22.01 5.44 11.16
N ARG A 15 -21.48 4.21 11.28
CA ARG A 15 -21.56 3.43 12.52
C ARG A 15 -20.66 3.97 13.64
N VAL A 16 -19.45 4.45 13.31
CA VAL A 16 -18.57 5.08 14.29
C VAL A 16 -19.17 6.39 14.82
N VAL A 17 -19.77 7.21 13.95
CA VAL A 17 -20.44 8.45 14.36
C VAL A 17 -21.65 8.14 15.24
N ALA A 18 -22.48 7.17 14.86
CA ALA A 18 -23.62 6.75 15.66
C ALA A 18 -23.22 6.22 17.06
N ALA A 19 -22.19 5.37 17.12
CA ALA A 19 -21.67 4.83 18.38
C ALA A 19 -21.04 5.93 19.27
N SER A 20 -20.36 6.90 18.66
CA SER A 20 -19.74 8.03 19.38
C SER A 20 -20.80 8.96 19.99
N ASN A 21 -21.88 9.24 19.24
CA ASN A 21 -22.97 10.11 19.69
C ASN A 21 -23.85 9.47 20.78
N SER A 22 -23.95 8.13 20.82
CA SER A 22 -24.74 7.42 21.83
C SER A 22 -24.03 7.30 23.17
N GLY A 23 -22.69 7.41 23.20
CA GLY A 23 -21.87 7.16 24.39
C GLY A 23 -21.91 5.72 24.90
N SER A 24 -22.47 4.78 24.13
CA SER A 24 -22.60 3.38 24.53
C SER A 24 -21.35 2.57 24.21
N ALA A 25 -20.70 2.05 25.25
CA ALA A 25 -19.54 1.15 25.10
C ALA A 25 -19.90 -0.13 24.33
N GLU A 26 -21.13 -0.63 24.45
CA GLU A 26 -21.61 -1.81 23.72
C GLU A 26 -21.65 -1.54 22.21
N MET A 27 -22.12 -0.36 21.79
CA MET A 27 -22.12 0.01 20.38
C MET A 27 -20.70 0.18 19.82
N VAL A 28 -19.79 0.78 20.59
CA VAL A 28 -18.39 0.90 20.18
C VAL A 28 -17.77 -0.49 19.97
N LEU A 29 -17.99 -1.42 20.90
CA LEU A 29 -17.48 -2.79 20.79
C LEU A 29 -18.07 -3.51 19.56
N ASP A 30 -19.38 -3.40 19.34
CA ASP A 30 -20.07 -3.98 18.19
C ASP A 30 -19.50 -3.46 16.86
N VAL A 31 -19.21 -2.16 16.77
CA VAL A 31 -18.57 -1.57 15.59
C VAL A 31 -17.19 -2.17 15.37
N VAL A 32 -16.34 -2.18 16.40
CA VAL A 32 -14.97 -2.71 16.32
C VAL A 32 -14.96 -4.19 15.91
N GLN A 33 -15.84 -5.00 16.47
CA GLN A 33 -15.93 -6.44 16.17
C GLN A 33 -16.40 -6.75 14.76
N ASN A 34 -17.14 -5.84 14.15
CA ASN A 34 -17.75 -6.04 12.84
C ASN A 34 -16.99 -5.36 11.69
N VAL A 35 -15.91 -4.61 11.96
CA VAL A 35 -15.04 -4.09 10.88
C VAL A 35 -14.35 -5.24 10.16
N ALA A 36 -14.58 -5.35 8.85
CA ALA A 36 -13.83 -6.30 8.03
C ALA A 36 -12.33 -5.93 8.03
N PRO A 37 -11.41 -6.85 8.36
CA PRO A 37 -9.97 -6.56 8.35
C PRO A 37 -9.47 -6.02 7.00
N GLU A 38 -10.08 -6.48 5.90
CA GLU A 38 -9.75 -6.06 4.53
C GLU A 38 -10.18 -4.61 4.25
N LEU A 39 -11.17 -4.09 4.98
CA LEU A 39 -11.52 -2.68 4.93
C LEU A 39 -10.46 -1.83 5.63
N VAL A 40 -9.96 -2.28 6.78
CA VAL A 40 -8.87 -1.59 7.49
C VAL A 40 -7.62 -1.53 6.61
N ASP A 41 -7.22 -2.66 6.04
CA ASP A 41 -6.07 -2.75 5.15
C ASP A 41 -6.19 -1.78 3.96
N ARG A 42 -7.34 -1.75 3.26
CA ARG A 42 -7.56 -0.79 2.16
C ARG A 42 -7.48 0.67 2.62
N LEU A 43 -8.07 1.00 3.77
CA LEU A 43 -8.08 2.38 4.27
C LEU A 43 -6.69 2.90 4.67
N LEU A 44 -5.73 2.00 4.91
CA LEU A 44 -4.34 2.35 5.25
C LEU A 44 -3.48 2.66 4.02
N HIS A 45 -3.95 2.35 2.80
CA HIS A 45 -3.17 2.50 1.59
C HIS A 45 -3.82 3.48 0.61
N ALA A 46 -2.99 4.18 -0.16
CA ALA A 46 -3.48 5.04 -1.22
C ALA A 46 -4.14 4.21 -2.34
N GLU A 47 -5.24 4.72 -2.90
CA GLU A 47 -5.94 4.15 -4.04
C GLU A 47 -5.78 5.03 -5.28
N ILE A 48 -5.85 4.42 -6.47
CA ILE A 48 -5.87 5.15 -7.73
C ILE A 48 -7.26 5.79 -7.90
N THR A 49 -7.31 7.12 -7.89
CA THR A 49 -8.56 7.88 -8.08
C THR A 49 -8.71 8.44 -9.50
N SER A 50 -7.65 8.36 -10.32
CA SER A 50 -7.67 8.79 -11.71
C SER A 50 -8.39 7.77 -12.60
N PRO A 51 -8.94 8.18 -13.77
CA PRO A 51 -9.48 7.24 -14.75
C PRO A 51 -8.45 6.17 -15.12
N ALA A 52 -8.94 4.96 -15.42
CA ALA A 52 -8.08 3.84 -15.76
C ALA A 52 -7.21 4.19 -16.97
N ALA A 53 -5.90 4.25 -16.74
CA ALA A 53 -4.92 4.29 -17.82
C ALA A 53 -4.78 2.89 -18.43
N THR A 54 -4.36 2.82 -19.69
CA THR A 54 -4.02 1.54 -20.33
C THR A 54 -2.82 0.92 -19.58
N PRO A 55 -2.96 -0.28 -18.98
CA PRO A 55 -1.85 -0.93 -18.30
C PRO A 55 -0.71 -1.23 -19.27
N LEU A 56 0.52 -0.86 -18.91
CA LEU A 56 1.73 -1.22 -19.68
C LEU A 56 2.20 -2.66 -19.39
N GLY A 57 1.76 -3.23 -18.27
CA GLY A 57 2.10 -4.57 -17.82
C GLY A 57 1.40 -4.91 -16.51
N SER A 58 1.58 -6.14 -16.06
CA SER A 58 1.09 -6.64 -14.77
C SER A 58 2.14 -7.59 -14.18
N GLY A 59 2.06 -7.80 -12.87
CA GLY A 59 2.93 -8.70 -12.12
C GLY A 59 2.31 -9.06 -10.78
N LEU A 60 3.11 -9.63 -9.88
CA LEU A 60 2.67 -10.00 -8.54
C LEU A 60 2.67 -8.77 -7.62
N GLY A 61 1.49 -8.35 -7.17
CA GLY A 61 1.35 -7.34 -6.13
C GLY A 61 1.81 -7.90 -4.78
N VAL A 62 3.02 -7.52 -4.35
CA VAL A 62 3.63 -8.05 -3.12
C VAL A 62 3.46 -7.15 -1.91
N SER A 63 3.17 -5.87 -2.15
CA SER A 63 2.94 -4.85 -1.12
C SER A 63 1.88 -3.87 -1.63
N PRO A 64 0.79 -3.64 -0.88
CA PRO A 64 -0.38 -2.88 -1.34
C PRO A 64 -0.12 -1.37 -1.42
N GLY A 65 -0.95 -0.70 -2.25
CA GLY A 65 -1.01 0.75 -2.38
C GLY A 65 -0.80 1.26 -3.82
N ALA A 66 -1.07 2.55 -4.00
CA ALA A 66 -0.98 3.23 -5.29
C ALA A 66 0.00 4.40 -5.22
N VAL A 67 0.92 4.46 -6.19
CA VAL A 67 1.95 5.51 -6.25
C VAL A 67 2.20 5.94 -7.68
N SER A 68 2.65 7.19 -7.83
CA SER A 68 3.14 7.75 -9.08
C SER A 68 4.43 8.51 -8.82
N GLY A 69 5.34 8.47 -9.79
CA GLY A 69 6.67 9.04 -9.64
C GLY A 69 7.53 8.84 -10.87
N GLU A 70 8.72 9.43 -10.85
CA GLU A 70 9.72 9.26 -11.89
C GLU A 70 10.36 7.87 -11.82
N ILE A 71 10.51 7.22 -12.98
CA ILE A 71 11.20 5.94 -13.05
C ILE A 71 12.71 6.16 -12.89
N VAL A 72 13.32 5.43 -11.96
CA VAL A 72 14.77 5.36 -11.76
C VAL A 72 15.22 3.91 -11.78
N THR A 73 16.40 3.65 -12.33
CA THR A 73 16.90 2.27 -12.58
C THR A 73 18.09 1.87 -11.70
N SER A 74 18.47 2.73 -10.75
CA SER A 74 19.52 2.46 -9.77
C SER A 74 19.10 2.95 -8.38
N ALA A 75 19.50 2.21 -7.34
CA ALA A 75 19.24 2.57 -5.95
C ALA A 75 19.89 3.92 -5.57
N ALA A 76 21.09 4.21 -6.11
CA ALA A 76 21.77 5.48 -5.90
C ALA A 76 20.98 6.67 -6.48
N HIS A 77 20.41 6.53 -7.68
CA HIS A 77 19.57 7.58 -8.25
C HIS A 77 18.25 7.72 -7.50
N ALA A 78 17.68 6.62 -7.02
CA ALA A 78 16.48 6.67 -6.19
C ALA A 78 16.71 7.52 -4.93
N LEU A 79 17.83 7.29 -4.23
CA LEU A 79 18.21 8.08 -3.07
C LEU A 79 18.43 9.55 -3.43
N GLN A 80 19.26 9.83 -4.44
CA GLN A 80 19.55 11.20 -4.88
C GLN A 80 18.28 11.98 -5.26
N LYS A 81 17.38 11.37 -6.03
CA LYS A 81 16.14 12.02 -6.48
C LYS A 81 15.12 12.19 -5.37
N SER A 82 15.07 11.24 -4.44
CA SER A 82 14.25 11.37 -3.23
C SER A 82 14.76 12.51 -2.34
N ASP A 83 16.08 12.67 -2.19
CA ASP A 83 16.71 13.78 -1.46
C ASP A 83 16.42 15.15 -2.12
N GLU A 84 16.22 15.18 -3.44
CA GLU A 84 15.73 16.34 -4.19
C GLU A 84 14.21 16.60 -4.00
N GLY A 85 13.51 15.77 -3.21
CA GLY A 85 12.07 15.85 -2.96
C GLY A 85 11.21 15.27 -4.08
N ARG A 86 11.78 14.47 -4.99
CA ARG A 86 11.04 13.85 -6.10
C ARG A 86 10.49 12.48 -5.68
N SER A 87 9.22 12.22 -5.98
CA SER A 87 8.64 10.88 -5.87
C SER A 87 9.22 9.98 -6.96
N VAL A 88 9.82 8.85 -6.59
CA VAL A 88 10.48 7.93 -7.52
C VAL A 88 9.96 6.50 -7.44
N ILE A 89 9.99 5.82 -8.57
CA ILE A 89 9.68 4.40 -8.73
C ILE A 89 10.97 3.68 -9.14
N LEU A 90 11.50 2.86 -8.24
CA LEU A 90 12.70 2.08 -8.50
C LEU A 90 12.36 0.85 -9.34
N VAL A 91 12.91 0.79 -10.55
CA VAL A 91 12.72 -0.32 -11.49
C VAL A 91 14.04 -1.09 -11.64
N ARG A 92 14.03 -2.38 -11.29
CA ARG A 92 15.24 -3.23 -11.29
C ARG A 92 14.96 -4.62 -11.84
N PRO A 93 15.90 -5.30 -12.51
CA PRO A 93 15.69 -6.71 -12.87
C PRO A 93 15.48 -7.61 -11.65
N VAL A 94 16.28 -7.38 -10.61
CA VAL A 94 16.25 -7.96 -9.27
C VAL A 94 16.83 -6.93 -8.30
N THR A 95 16.49 -7.01 -7.01
CA THR A 95 17.14 -6.21 -5.96
C THR A 95 18.03 -7.09 -5.08
N THR A 96 18.98 -6.44 -4.42
CA THR A 96 19.98 -7.03 -3.52
C THR A 96 20.03 -6.24 -2.20
N PRO A 97 20.68 -6.75 -1.15
CA PRO A 97 20.81 -6.01 0.11
C PRO A 97 21.41 -4.60 -0.03
N ASP A 98 22.30 -4.40 -1.01
CA ASP A 98 22.91 -3.10 -1.28
C ASP A 98 21.90 -2.07 -1.81
N ASP A 99 20.77 -2.52 -2.36
CA ASP A 99 19.72 -1.65 -2.89
C ASP A 99 18.79 -1.10 -1.80
N VAL A 100 18.87 -1.56 -0.53
CA VAL A 100 17.88 -1.28 0.53
C VAL A 100 17.66 0.22 0.77
N LEU A 101 18.73 1.03 0.80
CA LEU A 101 18.60 2.46 1.00
C LEU A 101 17.84 3.14 -0.14
N GLY A 102 18.12 2.74 -1.39
CA GLY A 102 17.38 3.24 -2.54
C GLY A 102 15.94 2.73 -2.59
N MET A 103 15.70 1.50 -2.13
CA MET A 103 14.35 0.95 -1.99
C MET A 103 13.54 1.78 -0.98
N GLN A 104 14.09 2.03 0.21
CA GLN A 104 13.44 2.82 1.26
C GLN A 104 13.18 4.27 0.87
N ALA A 105 14.07 4.85 0.04
CA ALA A 105 13.89 6.19 -0.50
C ALA A 105 12.82 6.27 -1.62
N SER A 106 12.42 5.12 -2.18
CA SER A 106 11.47 5.06 -3.30
C SER A 106 10.03 5.07 -2.82
N ALA A 107 9.16 5.76 -3.57
CA ALA A 107 7.72 5.70 -3.35
C ALA A 107 7.14 4.35 -3.81
N GLY A 108 7.74 3.72 -4.83
CA GLY A 108 7.32 2.40 -5.31
C GLY A 108 8.46 1.58 -5.90
N ILE A 109 8.24 0.27 -6.00
CA ILE A 109 9.23 -0.67 -6.53
C ILE A 109 8.60 -1.55 -7.60
N VAL A 110 9.32 -1.74 -8.71
CA VAL A 110 8.97 -2.72 -9.75
C VAL A 110 10.17 -3.59 -10.04
N THR A 111 10.01 -4.92 -10.01
CA THR A 111 11.07 -5.83 -10.46
C THR A 111 10.64 -6.79 -11.55
N MET A 112 11.52 -7.06 -12.50
CA MET A 112 11.27 -8.00 -13.61
C MET A 112 11.23 -9.46 -13.17
N HIS A 113 12.00 -9.81 -12.14
CA HIS A 113 12.04 -11.16 -11.59
C HIS A 113 11.79 -11.12 -10.09
N GLY A 114 11.36 -12.27 -9.56
CA GLY A 114 11.09 -12.46 -8.14
C GLY A 114 9.66 -12.94 -7.89
N GLY A 115 9.47 -13.66 -6.79
CA GLY A 115 8.15 -14.06 -6.32
C GLY A 115 7.78 -13.37 -5.02
N MET A 116 6.70 -13.85 -4.40
CA MET A 116 6.19 -13.37 -3.11
C MET A 116 7.23 -13.38 -1.97
N SER A 117 8.27 -14.21 -2.05
CA SER A 117 9.36 -14.34 -1.08
C SER A 117 10.70 -13.76 -1.53
N SER A 118 10.74 -13.03 -2.65
CA SER A 118 11.96 -12.38 -3.13
C SER A 118 12.45 -11.27 -2.18
N HIS A 119 13.72 -10.87 -2.34
CA HIS A 119 14.29 -9.74 -1.59
C HIS A 119 13.43 -8.48 -1.72
N ALA A 120 13.03 -8.12 -2.94
CA ALA A 120 12.13 -7.00 -3.22
C ALA A 120 10.81 -7.10 -2.43
N ALA A 121 10.19 -8.28 -2.44
CA ALA A 121 8.90 -8.50 -1.79
C ALA A 121 8.97 -8.38 -0.26
N VAL A 122 10.02 -8.92 0.36
CA VAL A 122 10.19 -8.86 1.82
C VAL A 122 10.45 -7.44 2.29
N VAL A 123 11.37 -6.73 1.63
CA VAL A 123 11.73 -5.35 2.01
C VAL A 123 10.56 -4.40 1.75
N ALA A 124 9.87 -4.53 0.61
CA ALA A 124 8.74 -3.67 0.29
C ALA A 124 7.60 -3.80 1.30
N ARG A 125 7.24 -5.02 1.71
CA ARG A 125 6.23 -5.23 2.76
C ARG A 125 6.65 -4.67 4.12
N GLY A 126 7.90 -4.93 4.52
CA GLY A 126 8.43 -4.43 5.79
C GLY A 126 8.47 -2.89 5.83
N GLY A 127 8.70 -2.25 4.69
CA GLY A 127 8.71 -0.79 4.55
C GLY A 127 7.35 -0.15 4.24
N GLY A 128 6.30 -0.94 3.99
CA GLY A 128 5.01 -0.40 3.52
C GLY A 128 5.10 0.30 2.15
N ILE A 129 6.04 -0.13 1.31
CA ILE A 129 6.30 0.48 -0.01
C ILE A 129 5.49 -0.28 -1.05
N PRO A 130 4.57 0.37 -1.79
CA PRO A 130 3.82 -0.29 -2.86
C PRO A 130 4.74 -0.92 -3.90
N ALA A 131 4.52 -2.21 -4.21
CA ALA A 131 5.46 -2.95 -5.03
C ALA A 131 4.83 -4.06 -5.88
N VAL A 132 5.35 -4.20 -7.10
CA VAL A 132 5.03 -5.25 -8.06
C VAL A 132 6.31 -5.98 -8.45
N VAL A 133 6.30 -7.31 -8.48
CA VAL A 133 7.47 -8.13 -8.86
C VAL A 133 7.08 -9.22 -9.84
N GLY A 134 8.06 -9.68 -10.62
CA GLY A 134 7.89 -10.76 -11.60
C GLY A 134 7.10 -10.31 -12.81
#